data_AF-A0A9P7FWZ1-F1
#
_entry.id   AF-A0A9P7FWZ1-F1
#
_cell.length_a   1.000
_cell.length_b   1.000
_cell.length_c   1.000
_cell.angle_alpha   90.00
_cell.angle_beta   90.00
_cell.angle_gamma   90.00
#
_symmetry.space_group_name_H-M   'P 1'
#
loop_
_entity.id
_entity.type
_entity.pdbx_description
1 polymer ?
#
loop_
_entity_poly.entity_id
_entity_poly.type
_entity_poly.pdbx_seq_one_letter_code
_entity_poly.pdbx_strand_id
1 'polypeptide(L)'
;MKAQGFDLKKNAYNNPFQPYVAYWDLNIPIFAGLYIGYKVYKGTKIWKPEEMDFVTGIPTLEETEIPEPPPKNGWEKFVNWLF
;
A
#
# COMPACT_ATOMS: atom_id res chain seq x y z
N MET A 1 34.84 -13.04 -26.33
CA MET A 1 34.56 -14.18 -25.43
C MET A 1 35.12 -15.51 -25.93
N LYS A 2 34.82 -15.97 -27.17
CA LYS A 2 35.43 -17.21 -27.72
C LYS A 2 36.97 -17.21 -27.78
N ALA A 3 37.61 -16.03 -27.86
CA ALA A 3 39.07 -15.90 -27.83
C ALA A 3 39.72 -16.16 -26.46
N GLN A 4 38.95 -16.15 -25.36
CA GLN A 4 39.44 -16.39 -24.00
C GLN A 4 39.17 -17.82 -23.49
N GLY A 5 38.62 -18.71 -24.32
CA GLY A 5 38.26 -20.07 -23.90
C GLY A 5 37.16 -20.16 -22.83
N PHE A 6 36.54 -19.03 -22.46
CA PHE A 6 35.52 -18.97 -21.43
C PHE A 6 34.16 -19.45 -21.98
N ASP A 7 33.72 -20.63 -21.53
CA ASP A 7 32.43 -21.19 -21.89
C ASP A 7 31.31 -20.54 -21.07
N LEU A 8 30.56 -19.64 -21.73
CA LEU A 8 29.43 -18.93 -21.14
C LEU A 8 28.34 -19.87 -20.62
N LYS A 9 28.20 -21.07 -21.22
CA LYS A 9 27.13 -22.01 -20.85
C LYS A 9 27.39 -22.73 -19.53
N LYS A 10 28.64 -22.75 -19.06
CA LYS A 10 29.05 -23.34 -17.79
C LYS A 10 29.16 -22.33 -16.65
N ASN A 11 28.84 -21.06 -16.87
CA ASN A 11 28.98 -20.07 -15.81
C ASN A 11 27.90 -20.30 -14.72
N ALA A 12 28.21 -19.96 -13.47
CA ALA A 12 27.26 -20.03 -12.35
C ALA A 12 26.05 -19.08 -12.50
N TYR A 13 26.15 -18.15 -13.45
CA TYR A 13 25.18 -17.13 -13.84
C TYR A 13 24.34 -17.48 -15.09
N ASN A 14 24.34 -18.74 -15.51
CA ASN A 14 23.69 -19.22 -16.72
C ASN A 14 22.47 -20.08 -16.36
N ASN A 15 21.53 -19.45 -15.66
CA ASN A 15 20.19 -19.98 -15.42
C ASN A 15 19.17 -19.10 -16.16
N PRO A 16 18.22 -19.66 -16.91
CA PRO A 16 17.17 -18.88 -17.58
C PRO A 16 16.37 -17.97 -16.63
N PHE A 17 16.30 -18.31 -15.34
CA PHE A 17 15.61 -17.53 -14.32
C PHE A 17 16.50 -16.52 -13.59
N GLN A 18 17.82 -16.58 -13.79
CA GLN A 18 18.77 -15.72 -13.08
C GLN A 18 18.57 -14.21 -13.24
N PRO A 19 18.17 -13.67 -14.42
CA PRO A 19 17.87 -12.25 -14.50
C PRO A 19 16.73 -11.85 -13.55
N TYR A 20 15.77 -12.73 -13.26
CA TYR A 20 14.64 -12.45 -12.38
C TYR A 20 14.95 -12.69 -10.90
N VAL A 21 15.69 -13.76 -10.59
CA VAL A 21 16.07 -14.12 -9.22
C VAL A 21 16.96 -13.04 -8.60
N ALA A 22 17.87 -12.44 -9.37
CA ALA A 22 18.70 -11.34 -8.88
C ALA A 22 17.89 -10.10 -8.42
N TYR A 23 16.77 -9.79 -9.09
CA TYR A 23 15.88 -8.72 -8.63
C TYR A 23 15.20 -9.10 -7.31
N TRP A 24 14.79 -10.35 -7.14
CA TRP A 24 14.12 -10.80 -5.91
C TRP A 24 15.09 -10.85 -4.71
N ASP A 25 16.30 -11.35 -4.92
CA ASP A 25 17.34 -11.49 -3.90
C ASP A 25 17.81 -10.14 -3.33
N LEU A 26 17.77 -9.08 -4.13
CA LEU A 26 18.13 -7.73 -3.67
C LEU A 26 16.97 -7.06 -2.91
N ASN A 27 15.76 -7.17 -3.44
CA ASN A 27 14.61 -6.46 -2.89
C ASN A 27 14.19 -7.02 -1.53
N ILE A 28 14.13 -8.35 -1.37
CA ILE A 28 13.62 -8.97 -0.13
C ILE A 28 14.43 -8.56 1.10
N PRO A 29 15.78 -8.65 1.13
CA PRO A 29 16.57 -8.22 2.28
C PRO A 29 16.49 -6.72 2.55
N ILE A 30 16.42 -5.89 1.50
CA ILE A 30 16.27 -4.44 1.64
C ILE A 30 14.94 -4.10 2.34
N PHE A 31 13.83 -4.64 1.84
CA PHE A 31 12.51 -4.39 2.44
C PHE A 31 12.39 -4.99 3.84
N ALA A 32 12.91 -6.20 4.06
CA ALA A 32 12.92 -6.82 5.37
C ALA A 32 13.76 -6.01 6.38
N GLY A 33 14.94 -5.54 5.97
CA GLY A 33 15.81 -4.71 6.81
C GLY A 33 15.17 -3.36 7.15
N LEU A 34 14.55 -2.69 6.18
CA LEU A 34 13.82 -1.44 6.42
C LEU A 34 12.62 -1.65 7.34
N TYR A 35 11.84 -2.71 7.14
CA TYR A 35 10.69 -3.04 7.99
C TYR A 35 11.13 -3.31 9.43
N ILE A 36 12.07 -4.24 9.63
CA ILE A 36 12.58 -4.58 10.96
C ILE A 36 13.23 -3.36 11.61
N GLY A 37 14.07 -2.63 10.88
CA GLY A 37 14.72 -1.41 11.36
C GLY A 37 13.73 -0.35 11.81
N TYR A 38 12.66 -0.12 11.04
CA TYR A 38 11.58 0.78 11.41
C TYR A 38 10.85 0.32 12.68
N LYS A 39 10.51 -0.98 12.78
CA LYS A 39 9.81 -1.54 13.94
C LYS A 39 10.65 -1.42 15.21
N VAL A 40 11.96 -1.66 15.13
CA VAL A 40 12.91 -1.51 16.24
C VAL A 40 13.07 -0.03 16.63
N TYR A 41 13.23 0.87 15.65
CA TYR A 41 13.40 2.31 15.92
C TYR A 41 12.14 2.96 16.54
N LYS A 42 10.96 2.64 16.01
CA LYS A 42 9.68 3.19 16.51
C LYS A 42 9.08 2.39 17.67
N GLY A 43 9.62 1.21 18.00
CA GLY A 43 9.12 0.36 19.07
C GLY A 43 7.64 -0.03 18.93
N THR A 44 7.14 -0.18 17.69
CA THR A 44 5.70 -0.41 17.46
C THR A 44 5.33 -1.89 17.65
N LYS A 45 4.22 -2.16 18.35
CA LYS A 45 3.66 -3.51 18.50
C LYS A 45 3.32 -4.12 17.13
N ILE A 46 3.49 -5.43 16.97
CA ILE A 46 2.91 -6.17 15.84
C ILE A 46 1.48 -6.53 16.24
N TRP A 47 0.51 -5.89 15.60
CA TRP A 47 -0.91 -6.12 15.86
C TRP A 47 -1.35 -7.36 15.11
N LYS A 48 -2.15 -8.20 15.76
CA LYS A 48 -2.84 -9.28 15.07
C LYS A 48 -4.07 -8.71 14.35
N PRO A 49 -4.54 -9.33 13.26
CA PRO A 49 -5.70 -8.83 12.53
C PRO A 49 -6.95 -8.65 13.38
N GLU A 50 -7.13 -9.47 14.42
CA GLU A 50 -8.28 -9.42 15.32
C GLU A 50 -8.21 -8.27 16.34
N GLU A 51 -7.01 -7.74 16.59
CA GLU A 51 -6.81 -6.59 17.48
C GLU A 51 -6.98 -5.26 16.71
N MET A 52 -7.07 -5.29 15.38
CA MET A 52 -7.21 -4.08 14.58
C MET A 52 -8.62 -3.50 14.71
N ASP A 53 -8.67 -2.25 15.13
CA ASP A 53 -9.92 -1.51 15.29
C ASP A 53 -10.34 -0.86 13.98
N PHE A 54 -11.48 -1.30 13.43
CA PHE A 54 -12.04 -0.79 12.19
C PHE A 54 -13.33 0.02 12.40
N VAL A 55 -13.79 0.20 13.65
CA VAL A 55 -15.17 0.64 13.93
C VAL A 55 -15.22 1.84 14.87
N THR A 56 -14.33 1.97 15.85
CA THR A 56 -14.47 2.99 16.91
C THR A 56 -14.31 4.44 16.44
N GLY A 57 -13.79 4.66 15.24
CA GLY A 57 -13.59 5.99 14.67
C GLY A 57 -14.53 6.34 13.51
N ILE A 58 -15.55 5.53 13.24
CA ILE A 58 -16.52 5.85 12.18
C ILE A 58 -17.47 6.91 12.74
N PRO A 59 -17.47 8.15 12.21
CA PRO A 59 -18.46 9.14 12.61
C PRO A 59 -19.85 8.57 12.32
N THR A 60 -20.77 8.72 13.27
CA THR A 60 -22.16 8.32 13.05
C THR A 60 -22.71 9.10 11.85
N LEU A 61 -23.62 8.49 11.07
CA LEU A 61 -24.14 9.11 9.84
C LEU A 61 -24.63 10.55 10.07
N GLU A 62 -25.23 10.80 11.24
CA GLU A 62 -25.70 12.10 11.73
C GLU A 62 -24.59 13.19 11.80
N GLU A 63 -23.33 12.85 12.04
CA GLU A 63 -22.21 13.82 12.05
C GLU A 63 -21.67 14.12 10.64
N THR A 64 -21.87 13.19 9.70
CA THR A 64 -21.52 13.39 8.28
C THR A 64 -22.64 14.03 7.46
N GLU A 65 -23.84 14.13 8.03
CA GLU A 65 -24.96 14.89 7.47
C GLU A 65 -24.68 16.39 7.65
N ILE A 66 -24.04 16.96 6.64
CA ILE A 66 -23.94 18.40 6.48
C ILE A 66 -25.38 18.94 6.49
N PRO A 67 -25.72 19.91 7.37
CA PRO A 67 -27.07 20.48 7.37
C PRO A 67 -27.39 20.99 5.97
N GLU A 68 -28.55 20.61 5.46
CA GLU A 68 -28.97 20.96 4.11
C GLU A 68 -28.81 22.48 3.92
N PRO A 69 -28.03 22.94 2.93
CA PRO A 69 -27.78 24.37 2.77
C PRO A 69 -29.12 25.07 2.52
N PRO A 70 -29.41 26.18 3.22
CA PRO A 70 -30.66 26.91 3.01
C PRO A 70 -30.74 27.35 1.54
N PRO A 71 -31.91 27.23 0.90
CA PRO A 71 -32.06 27.50 -0.52
C PRO A 71 -31.73 28.97 -0.80
N LYS A 72 -30.74 29.19 -1.65
CA LYS A 72 -30.19 30.51 -1.95
C LYS A 72 -31.09 31.29 -2.90
N ASN A 73 -31.84 30.60 -3.77
CA ASN A 73 -32.64 31.19 -4.85
C ASN A 73 -34.04 30.57 -4.98
N GLY A 74 -34.93 31.23 -5.73
CA GLY A 74 -36.32 30.79 -5.94
C GLY A 74 -36.46 29.43 -6.63
N TRP A 75 -35.49 29.03 -7.47
CA TRP A 75 -35.48 27.71 -8.11
C TRP A 75 -35.18 26.58 -7.11
N GLU A 76 -34.22 26.78 -6.22
CA GLU A 76 -33.89 25.80 -5.15
C GLU A 76 -35.07 25.63 -4.18
N LYS A 77 -35.83 26.71 -3.88
CA LYS A 77 -37.05 26.61 -3.07
C LYS A 77 -38.16 25.79 -3.73
N PHE A 78 -38.28 25.86 -5.06
CA PHE A 78 -39.27 25.08 -5.79
C PHE A 78 -38.91 23.59 -5.84
N VAL A 79 -37.62 23.27 -6.03
CA VAL A 79 -37.13 21.88 -6.04
C VAL A 79 -37.25 21.25 -4.64
N ASN A 80 -36.88 21.97 -3.57
CA ASN A 80 -37.06 21.51 -2.18
C ASN A 80 -38.53 21.40 -1.74
N TRP A 81 -39.47 22.00 -2.48
CA TRP A 81 -40.89 21.81 -2.24
C TRP A 81 -41.43 20.55 -2.93
N LEU A 82 -40.74 20.11 -4.00
CA LEU A 82 -41.14 18.97 -4.83
C LEU A 82 -40.57 17.63 -4.32
N PHE A 83 -39.41 17.68 -3.66
CA PHE A 83 -38.66 16.56 -3.07
C PHE A 83 -38.24 16.92 -1.65
#